data_AF-A0A819F5U4-F1
#
_entry.id   AF-A0A819F5U4-F1
#
_cell.length_a   1.000
_cell.length_b   1.000
_cell.length_c   1.000
_cell.angle_alpha   90.00
_cell.angle_beta   90.00
_cell.angle_gamma   90.00
#
_symmetry.space_group_name_H-M   'P 1'
#
loop_
_entity.id
_entity.type
_entity.pdbx_description
1 polymer ?
#
loop_
_entity_poly.entity_id
_entity_poly.type
_entity_poly.pdbx_seq_one_letter_code
_entity_poly.pdbx_strand_id
1 'polypeptide(L)'
;AHSEQLANICQYSTHPAFSPAERAALDFALAASTVPNAVNSSIIENLHQHWDDGEIVEILGVISYFGFLNRWHDSMGTTIESGALSAAEKHLAKHGWTPGKHAQTEHSS
;
A
#
# COMPACT_ATOMS: atom_id res chain seq x y z
N ALA A 1 -4.44 -19.29 -1.19
CA ALA A 1 -4.98 -17.94 -1.47
C ALA A 1 -4.04 -16.86 -0.93
N HIS A 2 -4.11 -16.49 0.36
CA HIS A 2 -3.37 -15.33 0.89
C HIS A 2 -1.86 -15.30 0.62
N SER A 3 -1.12 -16.39 0.86
CA SER A 3 0.34 -16.40 0.65
C SER A 3 0.74 -16.18 -0.81
N GLU A 4 -0.04 -16.74 -1.74
CA GLU A 4 0.20 -16.60 -3.18
C GLU A 4 -0.12 -15.19 -3.68
N GLN A 5 -1.22 -14.59 -3.20
CA GLN A 5 -1.56 -13.21 -3.52
C GLN A 5 -0.50 -12.24 -2.98
N LEU A 6 -0.06 -12.41 -1.73
CA LEU A 6 1.00 -11.58 -1.14
C LEU A 6 2.32 -11.69 -1.92
N ALA A 7 2.69 -12.90 -2.35
CA ALA A 7 3.89 -13.12 -3.15
C ALA A 7 3.83 -12.45 -4.54
N ASN A 8 2.62 -12.21 -5.06
CA ASN A 8 2.39 -11.71 -6.42
C ASN A 8 1.70 -10.34 -6.47
N ILE A 9 1.65 -9.60 -5.35
CA ILE A 9 0.91 -8.33 -5.26
C ILE A 9 1.39 -7.29 -6.28
N CYS A 10 2.68 -7.26 -6.61
CA CYS A 10 3.22 -6.36 -7.64
C CYS A 10 2.71 -6.68 -9.07
N GLN A 11 2.12 -7.86 -9.26
CA GLN A 11 1.59 -8.34 -10.54
C GLN A 11 0.07 -8.54 -10.45
N TYR A 12 -0.61 -7.89 -9.49
CA TYR A 12 -2.04 -8.11 -9.27
C TYR A 12 -2.90 -7.89 -10.52
N SER A 13 -2.46 -7.00 -11.43
CA SER A 13 -3.17 -6.65 -12.66
C SER A 13 -3.16 -7.75 -13.72
N THR A 14 -2.28 -8.77 -13.63
CA THR A 14 -2.20 -9.87 -14.59
C THR A 14 -2.13 -11.27 -13.97
N HIS A 15 -1.68 -11.40 -12.72
CA HIS A 15 -1.47 -12.70 -12.07
C HIS A 15 -2.82 -13.40 -11.73
N PRO A 16 -3.03 -14.69 -12.04
CA PRO A 16 -4.33 -15.36 -11.89
C PRO A 16 -4.85 -15.48 -10.45
N ALA A 17 -3.99 -15.26 -9.45
CA ALA A 17 -4.38 -15.32 -8.03
C ALA A 17 -5.36 -14.21 -7.59
N PHE A 18 -5.65 -13.23 -8.45
CA PHE A 18 -6.54 -12.11 -8.15
C PHE A 18 -7.82 -12.17 -8.99
N SER A 19 -8.95 -12.13 -8.31
CA SER A 19 -10.28 -12.00 -8.91
C SER A 19 -10.48 -10.61 -9.55
N PRO A 20 -11.49 -10.44 -10.43
CA PRO A 20 -11.86 -9.13 -10.96
C PRO A 20 -12.17 -8.08 -9.87
N ALA A 21 -12.89 -8.50 -8.81
CA ALA A 21 -13.24 -7.62 -7.69
C ALA A 21 -12.02 -7.11 -6.92
N GLU A 22 -11.05 -8.00 -6.65
CA GLU A 22 -9.79 -7.63 -5.99
C GLU A 22 -8.94 -6.71 -6.85
N ARG A 23 -8.89 -6.93 -8.17
CA ARG A 23 -8.19 -6.02 -9.10
C ARG A 23 -8.80 -4.64 -9.11
N ALA A 24 -10.14 -4.54 -9.15
CA ALA A 24 -10.83 -3.25 -9.13
C ALA A 24 -10.52 -2.47 -7.84
N ALA A 25 -10.51 -3.15 -6.68
CA ALA A 25 -10.12 -2.54 -5.40
C ALA A 25 -8.65 -2.08 -5.39
N LEU A 26 -7.74 -2.88 -5.95
CA LEU A 26 -6.32 -2.55 -6.03
C LEU A 26 -6.01 -1.41 -7.01
N ASP A 27 -6.71 -1.35 -8.16
CA ASP A 27 -6.63 -0.24 -9.11
C ASP A 27 -7.11 1.07 -8.45
N PHE A 28 -8.22 1.00 -7.71
CA PHE A 28 -8.70 2.14 -6.93
C PHE A 28 -7.71 2.57 -5.85
N ALA A 29 -7.15 1.62 -5.08
CA ALA A 29 -6.15 1.91 -4.04
C ALA A 29 -4.88 2.54 -4.62
N LEU A 30 -4.39 2.03 -5.76
CA LEU A 30 -3.23 2.60 -6.44
C LEU A 30 -3.51 4.04 -6.90
N ALA A 31 -4.65 4.28 -7.54
CA ALA A 31 -5.00 5.62 -8.05
C ALA A 31 -5.31 6.63 -6.93
N ALA A 32 -5.99 6.19 -5.87
CA ALA A 32 -6.36 7.05 -4.74
C ALA A 32 -5.16 7.42 -3.85
N SER A 33 -4.08 6.63 -3.87
CA SER A 33 -2.86 6.89 -3.11
C SER A 33 -1.83 7.77 -3.83
N THR A 34 -2.05 8.12 -5.10
CA THR A 34 -1.14 9.02 -5.83
C THR A 34 -1.36 10.49 -5.48
N VAL A 35 -0.31 11.30 -5.64
CA VAL A 35 -0.38 12.76 -5.51
C VAL A 35 0.14 13.38 -6.82
N PRO A 36 -0.72 14.03 -7.64
CA PRO A 36 -2.15 14.23 -7.44
C PRO A 36 -2.97 12.93 -7.51
N ASN A 37 -4.17 12.94 -6.90
CA ASN A 37 -5.09 11.80 -6.92
C ASN A 37 -5.46 11.46 -8.38
N ALA A 38 -5.28 10.19 -8.78
CA ALA A 38 -5.45 9.73 -10.15
C ALA A 38 -6.77 8.97 -10.39
N VAL A 39 -7.68 8.94 -9.41
CA VAL A 39 -9.00 8.30 -9.57
C VAL A 39 -9.78 9.00 -10.69
N ASN A 40 -10.31 8.19 -11.60
CA ASN A 40 -11.11 8.66 -12.73
C ASN A 40 -12.41 7.84 -12.86
N SER A 41 -13.30 8.27 -13.76
CA SER A 41 -14.62 7.66 -13.93
C SER A 41 -14.56 6.16 -14.23
N SER A 42 -13.60 5.72 -15.06
CA SER A 42 -13.48 4.29 -15.42
C SER A 42 -13.10 3.42 -14.23
N ILE A 43 -12.29 3.94 -13.31
CA ILE A 43 -11.90 3.23 -12.08
C ILE A 43 -13.12 3.10 -11.16
N ILE A 44 -13.87 4.19 -10.97
CA ILE A 44 -15.08 4.21 -10.13
C ILE A 44 -16.15 3.28 -10.72
N GLU A 45 -16.42 3.37 -12.03
CA GLU A 45 -17.40 2.52 -12.71
C GLU A 45 -17.07 1.04 -12.59
N ASN A 46 -15.78 0.67 -12.73
CA ASN A 46 -15.33 -0.72 -12.56
C ASN A 46 -15.43 -1.18 -11.09
N LEU A 47 -15.14 -0.31 -10.13
CA LEU A 47 -15.26 -0.62 -8.71
C LEU A 47 -16.72 -0.91 -8.32
N HIS A 48 -17.67 -0.13 -8.82
CA HIS A 48 -19.11 -0.34 -8.61
C HIS A 48 -19.67 -1.61 -9.30
N GLN A 49 -18.93 -2.27 -10.20
CA GLN A 49 -19.35 -3.59 -10.71
C GLN A 49 -19.23 -4.70 -9.66
N HIS A 50 -18.49 -4.45 -8.57
CA HIS A 50 -18.06 -5.47 -7.62
C HIS A 50 -18.34 -5.12 -6.16
N TRP A 51 -18.42 -3.82 -5.84
CA TRP A 51 -18.53 -3.31 -4.47
C TRP A 51 -19.65 -2.28 -4.38
N ASP A 52 -20.38 -2.28 -3.27
CA ASP A 52 -21.41 -1.27 -3.00
C ASP A 52 -20.83 0.03 -2.44
N ASP A 53 -21.66 1.07 -2.33
CA ASP A 53 -21.23 2.39 -1.86
C ASP A 53 -20.63 2.34 -0.43
N GLY A 54 -21.15 1.49 0.45
CA GLY A 54 -20.65 1.32 1.81
C GLY A 54 -19.27 0.68 1.81
N GLU A 55 -19.10 -0.41 1.06
CA GLU A 55 -17.82 -1.10 0.91
C GLU A 55 -16.75 -0.20 0.27
N ILE A 56 -17.12 0.61 -0.72
CA ILE A 56 -16.21 1.59 -1.35
C ILE A 56 -15.77 2.65 -0.35
N VAL A 57 -16.69 3.13 0.49
CA VAL A 57 -16.36 4.08 1.58
C VAL A 57 -15.41 3.44 2.58
N GLU A 58 -15.59 2.16 2.93
CA GLU A 58 -14.68 1.44 3.82
C GLU A 58 -13.28 1.28 3.20
N ILE A 59 -13.19 0.88 1.92
CA ILE A 59 -11.92 0.79 1.18
C ILE A 59 -11.22 2.15 1.17
N LEU A 60 -11.94 3.23 0.83
CA LEU A 60 -11.40 4.59 0.83
C LEU A 60 -10.97 5.04 2.23
N GLY A 61 -11.70 4.63 3.28
CA GLY A 61 -11.34 4.88 4.67
C GLY A 61 -9.99 4.28 5.04
N VAL A 62 -9.74 3.02 4.66
CA VAL A 62 -8.44 2.36 4.87
C VAL A 62 -7.33 3.07 4.09
N ILE A 63 -7.56 3.38 2.81
CA ILE A 63 -6.58 4.11 1.98
C ILE A 63 -6.23 5.46 2.61
N SER A 64 -7.24 6.22 3.05
CA SER A 64 -7.07 7.54 3.65
C SER A 64 -6.31 7.47 4.98
N TYR A 65 -6.61 6.47 5.81
CA TYR A 65 -5.91 6.23 7.07
C TYR A 65 -4.42 5.95 6.84
N PHE A 66 -4.09 5.05 5.92
CA PHE A 66 -2.69 4.79 5.57
C PHE A 66 -2.02 5.98 4.85
N GLY A 67 -2.74 6.76 4.05
CA GLY A 67 -2.23 8.00 3.47
C GLY A 67 -1.87 9.04 4.53
N PHE A 68 -2.69 9.18 5.58
CA PHE A 68 -2.37 10.01 6.74
C PHE A 68 -1.13 9.51 7.47
N LEU A 69 -1.07 8.20 7.79
CA LEU A 69 0.07 7.61 8.50
C LEU A 69 1.37 7.71 7.70
N ASN A 70 1.35 7.46 6.39
CA ASN A 70 2.52 7.57 5.52
C ASN A 70 3.09 9.00 5.59
N ARG A 71 2.22 10.02 5.46
CA ARG A 71 2.66 11.42 5.52
C ARG A 71 3.10 11.85 6.92
N TRP A 72 2.42 11.36 7.95
CA TRP A 72 2.79 11.61 9.34
C TRP A 72 4.17 11.01 9.66
N HIS A 73 4.37 9.73 9.38
CA HIS A 73 5.65 9.04 9.61
C HIS A 73 6.79 9.68 8.82
N ASP A 74 6.55 10.04 7.55
CA ASP A 74 7.55 10.73 6.73
C ASP A 74 7.95 12.09 7.29
N SER A 75 7.00 12.82 7.87
CA SER A 75 7.23 14.17 8.41
C SER A 75 7.88 14.13 9.79
N MET A 76 7.46 13.21 10.66
CA MET A 76 7.93 13.11 12.04
C MET A 76 9.24 12.33 12.17
N GLY A 77 9.70 11.67 11.10
CA GLY A 77 10.93 10.87 11.13
C GLY A 77 10.84 9.70 12.11
N THR A 78 9.63 9.18 12.36
CA THR A 78 9.42 8.05 13.27
C THR A 78 10.33 6.90 12.85
N THR A 79 11.14 6.42 13.79
CA THR A 79 12.05 5.30 13.59
C THR A 79 11.25 4.04 13.30
N ILE A 80 11.68 3.29 12.29
CA ILE A 80 11.08 2.00 11.97
C ILE A 80 11.30 1.07 13.16
N GLU A 81 10.23 0.42 13.64
CA GLU A 81 10.32 -0.60 14.69
C GLU A 81 11.26 -1.71 14.22
N SER A 82 12.10 -2.23 15.12
CA SER A 82 13.16 -3.18 14.80
C SER A 82 12.67 -4.41 14.01
N GLY A 83 11.45 -4.88 14.27
CA GLY A 83 10.82 -5.98 13.53
C GLY A 83 10.50 -5.66 12.07
N ALA A 84 10.04 -4.44 11.78
CA ALA A 84 9.77 -3.98 10.41
C ALA A 84 11.06 -3.72 9.63
N LEU A 85 12.13 -3.29 10.31
CA LEU A 85 13.46 -3.14 9.71
C LEU A 85 14.00 -4.50 9.22
N SER A 86 13.92 -5.53 10.08
CA SER A 86 14.36 -6.88 9.75
C SER A 86 13.56 -7.49 8.58
N ALA A 87 12.25 -7.26 8.52
CA ALA A 87 11.43 -7.67 7.40
C ALA A 87 11.79 -6.93 6.10
N ALA A 88 11.99 -5.61 6.17
CA ALA A 88 12.39 -4.80 5.02
C ALA A 88 13.77 -5.22 4.47
N GLU A 89 14.75 -5.48 5.34
CA GLU A 89 16.06 -6.01 4.93
C GLU A 89 15.91 -7.38 4.25
N LYS A 90 15.12 -8.28 4.83
CA LYS A 90 14.93 -9.63 4.29
C LYS A 90 14.29 -9.64 2.90
N HIS A 91 13.35 -8.74 2.64
CA HIS A 91 12.51 -8.78 1.43
C HIS A 91 12.85 -7.71 0.39
N LEU A 92 13.35 -6.54 0.80
CA LEU A 92 13.53 -5.37 -0.07
C LEU A 92 15.01 -5.01 -0.32
N ALA A 93 15.97 -5.53 0.45
CA ALA A 93 17.39 -5.24 0.23
C ALA A 93 17.86 -5.66 -1.17
N LYS A 94 17.33 -6.77 -1.70
CA LYS A 94 17.61 -7.24 -3.07
C LYS A 94 17.11 -6.30 -4.16
N HIS A 95 16.23 -5.36 -3.82
CA HIS A 95 15.67 -4.34 -4.71
C HIS A 95 16.27 -2.95 -4.46
N GLY A 96 17.40 -2.86 -3.74
CA GLY A 96 18.15 -1.60 -3.55
C GLY A 96 17.58 -0.68 -2.47
N TRP A 97 16.68 -1.18 -1.62
CA TRP A 97 16.13 -0.41 -0.50
C TRP A 97 17.17 -0.14 0.59
N THR A 98 17.18 1.07 1.16
CA THR A 98 17.98 1.45 2.33
C THR A 98 17.12 2.20 3.35
N PRO A 99 17.36 2.06 4.66
CA PRO A 99 16.50 2.64 5.70
C PRO A 99 16.58 4.17 5.82
N GLY A 100 17.61 4.83 5.26
CA GLY A 100 17.73 6.30 5.22
C GLY A 100 17.53 6.98 6.59
N LYS A 101 16.71 8.04 6.63
CA LYS A 101 16.38 8.82 7.84
C LYS A 101 15.61 8.04 8.93
N HIS A 102 15.16 6.83 8.61
CA HIS A 102 14.40 5.98 9.53
C HIS A 102 15.24 4.87 10.17
N ALA A 103 16.53 4.79 9.83
CA ALA A 103 17.49 4.04 10.61
C ALA A 103 17.55 4.64 12.02
N GLN A 104 17.51 3.82 13.07
CA GLN A 104 17.67 4.31 14.43
C GLN A 104 18.98 5.09 14.52
N THR A 105 18.89 6.39 14.77
CA THR A 105 20.04 7.16 15.22
C THR A 105 20.19 6.87 16.70
N GLU A 106 21.07 5.91 17.03
CA GLU A 106 21.61 5.84 18.38
C GLU A 106 22.26 7.21 18.68
N HIS A 107 21.58 8.02 19.50
CA HIS A 107 22.27 9.10 20.20
C HIS A 107 23.16 8.42 21.24
N SER A 108 24.39 8.10 20.84
CA SER A 108 25.46 7.80 21.80
C SER A 108 25.63 9.01 22.71
N SER A 109 25.24 8.86 23.98
CA SER A 109 25.74 9.70 25.08
C SER A 109 26.97 9.05 25.68
#